data_AF-A0A0G1TBG4-F1
#
_entry.id   AF-A0A0G1TBG4-F1
#
_cell.length_a   1.000
_cell.length_b   1.000
_cell.length_c   1.000
_cell.angle_alpha   90.00
_cell.angle_beta   90.00
_cell.angle_gamma   90.00
#
_symmetry.space_group_name_H-M   'P 1'
#
loop_
_entity.id
_entity.type
_entity.pdbx_description
1 polymer ?
#
loop_
_entity_poly.entity_id
_entity_poly.type
_entity_poly.pdbx_seq_one_letter_code
_entity_poly.pdbx_strand_id
1 'polypeptide(L)'
;MTMELFAVSEWDIMIRLTIAVALGLAVGAERSRVGKRAGMRTYALVSLGAALFIVIAGIVSFEYANTFIFDPLRVASQIVVGIGFLGAGMIFVNKDIVNGLTTAAGIWVTAAVGVACGYGLYVIATYVTFLTLVIFEVLWYVEAKFIRTARTEIEEDFIQSAMGKTNRPICGGGVG
;
A
#
# COMPACT_ATOMS: atom_id res chain seq x y z
N MET A 1 36.81 23.77 -16.99
CA MET A 1 36.77 22.30 -17.13
C MET A 1 36.57 21.62 -15.76
N THR A 2 35.61 22.12 -14.96
CA THR A 2 35.28 21.60 -13.60
C THR A 2 33.78 21.73 -13.27
N MET A 3 32.93 22.07 -14.25
CA MET A 3 31.49 22.32 -14.07
C MET A 3 30.60 21.15 -14.56
N GLU A 4 31.15 19.99 -14.92
CA GLU A 4 30.39 18.86 -15.48
C GLU A 4 30.19 17.66 -14.53
N LEU A 5 30.62 17.76 -13.26
CA LEU A 5 30.52 16.66 -12.29
C LEU A 5 29.23 16.64 -11.45
N PHE A 6 28.37 17.66 -11.53
CA PHE A 6 27.32 17.90 -10.53
C PHE A 6 25.88 17.94 -11.07
N ALA A 7 25.67 17.79 -12.37
CA ALA A 7 24.37 17.42 -12.91
C ALA A 7 24.24 15.91 -12.75
N VAL A 8 23.19 15.43 -12.06
CA VAL A 8 22.95 14.00 -11.80
C VAL A 8 23.17 13.19 -13.10
N SER A 9 24.12 12.25 -13.08
CA SER A 9 24.37 11.39 -14.25
C SER A 9 23.09 10.66 -14.63
N GLU A 10 22.81 10.53 -15.94
CA GLU A 10 21.66 9.76 -16.43
C GLU A 10 21.63 8.35 -15.85
N TRP A 11 22.81 7.76 -15.59
CA TRP A 11 22.96 6.48 -14.90
C TRP A 11 22.44 6.49 -13.46
N ASP A 12 22.69 7.56 -12.70
CA ASP A 12 22.17 7.69 -11.33
C ASP A 12 20.64 7.79 -11.34
N ILE A 13 20.06 8.49 -12.34
CA ILE A 13 18.61 8.53 -12.54
C ILE A 13 18.06 7.12 -12.80
N MET A 14 18.66 6.37 -13.72
CA MET A 14 18.23 4.99 -13.99
C MET A 14 18.30 4.10 -12.75
N ILE A 15 19.33 4.27 -11.92
CA ILE A 15 19.47 3.56 -10.65
C ILE A 15 18.36 3.96 -9.66
N ARG A 16 18.08 5.25 -9.49
CA ARG A 16 16.98 5.75 -8.62
C ARG A 16 15.64 5.13 -9.00
N LEU A 17 15.31 5.15 -10.29
CA LEU A 17 14.06 4.61 -10.81
C LEU A 17 13.99 3.08 -10.65
N THR A 18 15.10 2.39 -10.88
CA THR A 18 15.19 0.93 -10.71
C THR A 18 15.00 0.54 -9.25
N ILE A 19 15.63 1.24 -8.31
CA ILE A 19 15.45 1.02 -6.86
C ILE A 19 14.02 1.31 -6.45
N ALA A 20 13.42 2.39 -6.94
CA ALA A 20 12.01 2.71 -6.67
C ALA A 20 11.07 1.58 -7.11
N VAL A 21 11.29 1.03 -8.31
CA VAL A 21 10.53 -0.12 -8.83
C VAL A 21 10.76 -1.35 -7.96
N ALA A 22 12.00 -1.66 -7.60
CA ALA A 22 12.33 -2.84 -6.79
C ALA A 22 11.65 -2.79 -5.41
N LEU A 23 11.71 -1.64 -4.72
CA LEU A 23 11.06 -1.46 -3.42
C LEU A 23 9.53 -1.48 -3.54
N GLY A 24 8.96 -0.86 -4.59
CA GLY A 24 7.53 -0.92 -4.86
C GLY A 24 7.04 -2.34 -5.16
N LEU A 25 7.82 -3.12 -5.91
CA LEU A 25 7.55 -4.54 -6.16
C LEU A 25 7.62 -5.36 -4.88
N ALA A 26 8.56 -5.09 -3.97
CA ALA A 26 8.66 -5.80 -2.70
C ALA A 26 7.38 -5.63 -1.87
N VAL A 27 6.87 -4.40 -1.73
CA VAL A 27 5.60 -4.13 -1.05
C VAL A 27 4.44 -4.80 -1.78
N GLY A 28 4.35 -4.63 -3.10
CA GLY A 28 3.27 -5.22 -3.89
C GLY A 28 3.28 -6.75 -3.95
N ALA A 29 4.42 -7.39 -3.75
CA ALA A 29 4.56 -8.85 -3.72
C ALA A 29 3.92 -9.44 -2.46
N GLU A 30 4.14 -8.83 -1.31
CA GLU A 30 3.42 -9.17 -0.07
C GLU A 30 1.92 -8.98 -0.29
N ARG A 31 1.50 -7.86 -0.89
CA ARG A 31 0.07 -7.60 -1.12
C ARG A 31 -0.60 -8.60 -2.05
N SER A 32 0.11 -9.03 -3.09
CA SER A 32 -0.36 -10.03 -4.05
C SER A 32 -0.41 -11.43 -3.44
N ARG A 33 0.53 -11.81 -2.56
CA ARG A 33 0.53 -13.12 -1.87
C ARG A 33 -0.70 -13.31 -0.99
N VAL A 34 -1.11 -12.22 -0.35
CA VAL A 34 -2.28 -12.15 0.53
C VAL A 34 -3.60 -12.03 -0.27
N GLY A 35 -3.55 -11.96 -1.59
CA GLY A 35 -4.75 -11.91 -2.44
C GLY A 35 -5.52 -10.57 -2.37
N LYS A 36 -4.86 -9.46 -2.00
CA LYS A 36 -5.49 -8.13 -2.13
C LYS A 36 -5.54 -7.72 -3.61
N ARG A 37 -6.51 -6.88 -3.95
CA ARG A 37 -6.81 -6.47 -5.35
C ARG A 37 -5.72 -5.62 -6.01
N ALA A 38 -5.07 -4.71 -5.27
CA ALA A 38 -3.90 -4.00 -5.79
C ALA A 38 -2.65 -4.87 -5.57
N GLY A 39 -2.10 -5.37 -6.67
CA GLY A 39 -0.94 -6.26 -6.66
C GLY A 39 0.37 -5.57 -7.05
N MET A 40 1.38 -6.37 -7.36
CA MET A 40 2.75 -5.95 -7.69
C MET A 40 2.82 -4.79 -8.71
N ARG A 41 2.02 -4.85 -9.78
CA ARG A 41 2.04 -3.85 -10.87
C ARG A 41 1.63 -2.46 -10.38
N THR A 42 0.60 -2.38 -9.56
CA THR A 42 0.08 -1.09 -9.04
C THR A 42 1.12 -0.41 -8.16
N TYR A 43 1.68 -1.15 -7.21
CA TYR A 43 2.68 -0.63 -6.26
C TYR A 43 3.98 -0.21 -6.97
N ALA A 44 4.44 -1.00 -7.94
CA ALA A 44 5.62 -0.67 -8.74
C ALA A 44 5.42 0.62 -9.56
N LEU A 45 4.29 0.76 -10.26
CA LEU A 45 4.01 1.94 -11.08
C LEU A 45 3.83 3.21 -10.25
N VAL A 46 3.21 3.10 -9.07
CA VAL A 46 3.05 4.23 -8.15
C VAL A 46 4.40 4.70 -7.62
N SER A 47 5.25 3.77 -7.16
CA SER A 47 6.61 4.11 -6.70
C SER A 47 7.45 4.73 -7.83
N LEU A 48 7.42 4.13 -9.02
CA LEU A 48 8.15 4.61 -10.20
C LEU A 48 7.69 6.03 -10.61
N GLY A 49 6.39 6.26 -10.73
CA GLY A 49 5.84 7.55 -11.13
C GLY A 49 6.18 8.65 -10.13
N ALA A 50 6.08 8.35 -8.83
CA ALA A 50 6.47 9.27 -7.76
C ALA A 50 7.98 9.61 -7.84
N ALA A 51 8.85 8.61 -8.01
CA ALA A 51 10.28 8.84 -8.16
C ALA A 51 10.60 9.68 -9.41
N LEU A 52 9.95 9.38 -10.54
CA LEU A 52 10.14 10.10 -11.80
C LEU A 52 9.76 11.58 -11.67
N PHE A 53 8.62 11.91 -11.06
CA PHE A 53 8.22 13.30 -10.87
C PHE A 53 9.21 14.09 -10.01
N ILE A 54 9.80 13.47 -8.98
CA ILE A 54 10.83 14.11 -8.16
C ILE A 54 12.12 14.33 -8.95
N VAL A 55 12.55 13.35 -9.74
CA VAL A 55 13.72 13.51 -10.61
C VAL A 55 13.51 14.65 -11.59
N ILE A 56 12.37 14.69 -12.29
CA ILE A 56 12.03 15.77 -13.22
C ILE A 56 12.04 17.13 -12.49
N ALA A 57 11.42 17.20 -11.31
CA ALA A 57 11.40 18.42 -10.50
C ALA A 57 12.82 18.90 -10.12
N GLY A 58 13.72 17.98 -9.78
CA GLY A 58 15.11 18.29 -9.47
C GLY A 58 15.88 18.81 -10.67
N ILE A 59 15.74 18.18 -11.84
CA ILE A 59 16.39 18.61 -13.09
C ILE A 59 15.92 20.02 -13.48
N VAL A 60 14.60 20.24 -13.51
CA VAL A 60 14.01 21.54 -13.87
C VAL A 60 14.42 22.63 -12.86
N SER A 61 14.42 22.31 -11.56
CA SER A 61 14.86 23.26 -10.53
C SER A 61 16.31 23.69 -10.74
N PHE A 62 17.20 22.76 -11.07
CA PHE A 62 18.60 23.05 -11.32
C PHE A 62 18.81 23.86 -12.61
N GLU A 63 18.16 23.47 -13.70
CA GLU A 63 18.31 24.13 -15.01
C GLU A 63 17.80 25.58 -15.00
N TYR A 64 16.72 25.85 -14.28
CA TYR A 64 16.07 27.17 -14.23
C TYR A 64 16.36 27.96 -12.94
N ALA A 65 17.30 27.52 -12.11
CA ALA A 65 17.61 28.11 -10.80
C ALA A 65 17.87 29.63 -10.85
N ASN A 66 18.40 30.14 -11.98
CA ASN A 66 18.73 31.56 -12.16
C ASN A 66 17.62 32.39 -12.80
N THR A 67 16.55 31.76 -13.30
CA THR A 67 15.49 32.43 -14.06
C THR A 67 14.19 32.52 -13.25
N PHE A 68 13.85 31.45 -12.52
CA PHE A 68 12.63 31.39 -11.71
C PHE A 68 12.88 30.62 -10.42
N ILE A 69 12.17 31.00 -9.35
CA ILE A 69 12.14 30.23 -8.11
C ILE A 69 11.24 29.01 -8.34
N PHE A 70 11.85 27.86 -8.60
CA PHE A 70 11.16 26.58 -8.73
C PHE A 70 11.46 25.71 -7.51
N ASP A 71 10.41 25.35 -6.75
CA ASP A 71 10.51 24.56 -5.53
C ASP A 71 10.12 23.08 -5.79
N PRO A 72 11.07 22.12 -5.79
CA PRO A 72 10.80 20.69 -5.92
C PRO A 72 9.88 20.13 -4.83
N LEU A 73 9.87 20.73 -3.64
CA LEU A 73 9.02 20.29 -2.54
C LEU A 73 7.54 20.49 -2.85
N ARG A 74 7.21 21.47 -3.70
CA ARG A 74 5.85 21.65 -4.21
C ARG A 74 5.41 20.44 -5.02
N VAL A 75 6.27 19.90 -5.88
CA VAL A 75 5.96 18.66 -6.64
C VAL A 75 5.73 17.49 -5.68
N ALA A 76 6.57 17.33 -4.66
CA ALA A 76 6.38 16.31 -3.63
C ALA A 76 5.01 16.45 -2.92
N SER A 77 4.61 17.68 -2.55
CA SER A 77 3.30 17.92 -1.93
C SER A 77 2.14 17.53 -2.84
N GLN A 78 2.24 17.80 -4.14
CA GLN A 78 1.19 17.45 -5.10
C GLN A 78 1.08 15.93 -5.32
N ILE A 79 2.19 15.21 -5.23
CA ILE A 79 2.19 13.74 -5.24
C ILE A 79 1.35 13.23 -4.06
N VAL A 80 1.63 13.69 -2.83
CA VAL A 80 0.88 13.28 -1.62
C VAL A 80 -0.63 13.51 -1.77
N VAL A 81 -1.03 14.66 -2.32
CA VAL A 81 -2.44 14.98 -2.58
C VAL A 81 -3.03 14.07 -3.66
N GLY A 82 -2.34 13.89 -4.79
CA GLY A 82 -2.82 13.09 -5.91
C GLY A 82 -3.05 11.62 -5.55
N ILE A 83 -2.18 11.05 -4.72
CA ILE A 83 -2.33 9.66 -4.26
C ILE A 83 -3.45 9.52 -3.23
N GLY A 84 -3.73 10.56 -2.44
CA GLY A 84 -4.93 10.60 -1.60
C GLY A 84 -6.21 10.38 -2.41
N PHE A 85 -6.31 10.98 -3.61
CA PHE A 85 -7.43 10.77 -4.53
C PHE A 85 -7.49 9.34 -5.09
N LEU A 86 -6.36 8.76 -5.48
CA LEU A 86 -6.29 7.35 -5.91
C LEU A 86 -6.71 6.40 -4.77
N GLY A 87 -6.32 6.70 -3.54
CA GLY A 87 -6.72 5.96 -2.34
C GLY A 87 -8.22 6.00 -2.11
N ALA A 88 -8.84 7.18 -2.22
CA ALA A 88 -10.30 7.32 -2.14
C ALA A 88 -10.99 6.52 -3.25
N GLY A 89 -10.50 6.59 -4.50
CA GLY A 89 -11.00 5.80 -5.61
C GLY A 89 -10.93 4.28 -5.36
N MET A 90 -9.84 3.80 -4.77
CA MET A 90 -9.67 2.39 -4.39
C MET A 90 -10.67 1.94 -3.32
N ILE A 91 -11.06 2.81 -2.39
CA ILE A 91 -12.09 2.49 -1.39
C ILE A 91 -13.46 2.38 -2.07
N PHE A 92 -13.84 3.32 -2.93
CA PHE A 92 -15.13 3.30 -3.63
C PHE A 92 -15.29 2.12 -4.59
N VAL A 93 -14.22 1.70 -5.27
CA VAL A 93 -14.25 0.55 -6.20
C VAL A 93 -14.28 -0.80 -5.44
N ASN A 94 -13.86 -0.82 -4.19
CA ASN A 94 -13.87 -2.01 -3.36
C ASN A 94 -15.19 -2.16 -2.61
N LYS A 95 -15.89 -3.29 -2.84
CA LYS A 95 -17.08 -3.68 -2.06
C LYS A 95 -16.76 -4.03 -0.59
N ASP A 96 -15.48 -4.08 -0.26
CA ASP A 96 -14.93 -4.39 1.06
C ASP A 96 -14.11 -3.19 1.53
N ILE A 97 -14.73 -2.36 2.37
CA ILE A 97 -14.21 -1.07 2.81
C ILE A 97 -12.94 -1.25 3.65
N VAL A 98 -12.90 -2.27 4.51
CA VAL A 98 -11.76 -2.55 5.40
C VAL A 98 -10.53 -2.92 4.58
N ASN A 99 -10.70 -3.85 3.62
CA ASN A 99 -9.62 -4.22 2.72
C ASN A 99 -9.20 -3.09 1.77
N GLY A 100 -10.14 -2.21 1.40
CA GLY A 100 -9.90 -1.01 0.61
C GLY A 100 -9.01 0.01 1.33
N LEU A 101 -9.26 0.26 2.63
CA LEU A 101 -8.50 1.21 3.45
C LEU A 101 -7.02 0.83 3.58
N THR A 102 -6.72 -0.41 3.95
CA THR A 102 -5.33 -0.89 4.10
C THR A 102 -4.60 -0.88 2.75
N THR A 103 -5.29 -1.21 1.66
CA THR A 103 -4.72 -1.14 0.31
C THR A 103 -4.41 0.30 -0.09
N ALA A 104 -5.30 1.24 0.21
CA ALA A 104 -5.09 2.66 -0.06
C ALA A 104 -3.89 3.20 0.75
N ALA A 105 -3.79 2.86 2.04
CA ALA A 105 -2.66 3.22 2.88
C ALA A 105 -1.33 2.65 2.35
N GLY A 106 -1.33 1.40 1.87
CA GLY A 106 -0.15 0.78 1.27
C GLY A 106 0.32 1.51 0.01
N ILE A 107 -0.60 1.87 -0.88
CA ILE A 107 -0.29 2.67 -2.08
C ILE A 107 0.29 4.03 -1.67
N TRP A 108 -0.27 4.66 -0.62
CA TRP A 108 0.20 5.95 -0.12
C TRP A 108 1.64 5.89 0.40
N VAL A 109 1.96 4.91 1.24
CA VAL A 109 3.34 4.74 1.75
C VAL A 109 4.31 4.38 0.63
N THR A 110 3.88 3.56 -0.33
CA THR A 110 4.71 3.15 -1.47
C THR A 110 5.09 4.31 -2.37
N ALA A 111 4.19 5.27 -2.54
CA ALA A 111 4.54 6.49 -3.23
C ALA A 111 5.57 7.34 -2.47
N ALA A 112 5.45 7.43 -1.14
CA ALA A 112 6.45 8.12 -0.32
C ALA A 112 7.84 7.46 -0.45
N VAL A 113 7.89 6.13 -0.53
CA VAL A 113 9.12 5.37 -0.87
C VAL A 113 9.66 5.78 -2.24
N GLY A 114 8.80 5.88 -3.26
CA GLY A 114 9.16 6.37 -4.58
C GLY A 114 9.72 7.80 -4.55
N VAL A 115 9.07 8.72 -3.83
CA VAL A 115 9.56 10.10 -3.61
C VAL A 115 10.96 10.09 -2.98
N ALA A 116 11.16 9.29 -1.93
CA ALA A 116 12.46 9.15 -1.28
C ALA A 116 13.53 8.63 -2.25
N CYS A 117 13.21 7.64 -3.09
CA CYS A 117 14.12 7.15 -4.12
C CYS A 117 14.43 8.22 -5.18
N GLY A 118 13.45 9.01 -5.60
CA GLY A 118 13.64 10.13 -6.53
C GLY A 118 14.63 11.17 -5.99
N TYR A 119 14.59 11.45 -4.69
CA TYR A 119 15.57 12.31 -4.01
C TYR A 119 16.94 11.63 -3.76
N GLY A 120 17.09 10.33 -4.04
CA GLY A 120 18.31 9.57 -3.75
C GLY A 120 18.44 9.13 -2.27
N LEU A 121 17.36 9.21 -1.48
CA LEU A 121 17.33 8.87 -0.06
C LEU A 121 17.12 7.36 0.16
N TYR A 122 18.04 6.54 -0.37
CA TYR A 122 17.89 5.07 -0.45
C TYR A 122 17.79 4.39 0.92
N VAL A 123 18.52 4.88 1.93
CA VAL A 123 18.49 4.33 3.29
C VAL A 123 17.10 4.50 3.90
N ILE A 124 16.52 5.70 3.78
CA ILE A 124 15.18 6.00 4.27
C ILE A 124 14.14 5.18 3.50
N ALA A 125 14.24 5.14 2.17
CA ALA A 125 13.33 4.38 1.32
C ALA A 125 13.32 2.90 1.72
N THR A 126 14.50 2.27 1.85
CA THR A 126 14.64 0.86 2.21
C THR A 126 14.12 0.58 3.62
N TYR A 127 14.45 1.44 4.59
CA TYR A 127 13.98 1.29 5.97
C TYR A 127 12.46 1.40 6.09
N VAL A 128 11.84 2.38 5.41
CA VAL A 128 10.38 2.53 5.38
C VAL A 128 9.72 1.35 4.68
N THR A 129 10.28 0.85 3.57
CA THR A 129 9.80 -0.37 2.92
C THR A 129 9.84 -1.56 3.86
N PHE A 130 10.94 -1.75 4.59
CA PHE A 130 11.06 -2.81 5.59
C PHE A 130 9.99 -2.72 6.67
N LEU A 131 9.79 -1.53 7.28
CA LEU A 131 8.74 -1.33 8.28
C LEU A 131 7.34 -1.59 7.71
N THR A 132 7.09 -1.18 6.47
CA THR A 132 5.81 -1.40 5.78
C THR A 132 5.51 -2.89 5.65
N LEU A 133 6.52 -3.68 5.26
CA LEU A 133 6.39 -5.14 5.16
C LEU A 133 6.14 -5.78 6.54
N VAL A 134 6.84 -5.33 7.58
CA VAL A 134 6.62 -5.82 8.95
C VAL A 134 5.19 -5.52 9.42
N ILE A 135 4.70 -4.31 9.18
CA ILE A 135 3.32 -3.92 9.54
C ILE A 135 2.31 -4.81 8.83
N PHE A 136 2.49 -5.06 7.54
CA PHE A 136 1.58 -5.91 6.77
C PHE A 136 1.60 -7.38 7.22
N GLU A 137 2.77 -7.93 7.51
CA GLU A 137 2.91 -9.31 8.00
C GLU A 137 2.27 -9.49 9.38
N VAL A 138 2.52 -8.55 10.31
CA VAL A 138 1.92 -8.57 11.65
C VAL A 138 0.41 -8.43 11.58
N LEU A 139 -0.10 -7.51 10.76
CA LEU A 139 -1.54 -7.28 10.62
C LEU A 139 -2.24 -8.51 10.05
N TRP A 140 -1.65 -9.18 9.06
CA TRP A 140 -2.16 -10.44 8.53
C TRP A 140 -2.28 -11.52 9.62
N TYR A 141 -1.26 -11.64 10.48
CA TYR A 141 -1.30 -12.61 11.57
C TYR A 141 -2.41 -12.31 12.58
N VAL A 142 -2.63 -11.03 12.90
CA VAL A 142 -3.70 -10.58 13.80
C VAL A 142 -5.08 -10.83 13.17
N GLU A 143 -5.29 -10.45 11.91
CA GLU A 143 -6.54 -10.69 11.18
C GLU A 143 -6.88 -12.19 11.11
N ALA A 144 -5.88 -13.04 10.81
CA ALA A 144 -6.07 -14.49 10.73
C ALA A 144 -6.51 -15.10 12.08
N LYS A 145 -6.04 -14.54 13.20
CA LYS A 145 -6.42 -14.99 14.54
C LYS A 145 -7.84 -14.55 14.90
N PHE A 146 -8.20 -13.30 14.60
CA PHE A 146 -9.50 -12.72 14.94
C PHE A 146 -10.65 -13.33 14.14
N ILE A 147 -10.45 -13.56 12.83
CA ILE A 147 -11.49 -14.14 11.96
C ILE A 147 -11.76 -15.60 12.32
N ARG A 148 -10.76 -16.35 12.79
CA ARG A 148 -10.97 -17.72 13.30
C ARG A 148 -11.88 -17.71 14.53
N THR A 149 -11.59 -16.87 15.51
CA THR A 149 -12.38 -16.79 16.74
C THR A 149 -13.85 -16.44 16.47
N ALA A 150 -14.10 -15.40 15.66
CA ALA A 150 -15.47 -14.99 15.32
C ALA A 150 -16.24 -16.05 14.53
N ARG A 151 -15.57 -16.82 13.66
CA ARG A 151 -16.21 -17.94 12.93
C ARG A 151 -16.54 -19.10 13.86
N THR A 152 -15.66 -19.41 14.83
CA THR A 152 -15.91 -20.49 15.79
C THR A 152 -17.09 -20.15 16.71
N GLU A 153 -17.21 -18.91 17.16
CA GLU A 153 -18.36 -18.45 17.96
C GLU A 153 -19.69 -18.57 17.18
N ILE A 154 -19.71 -18.16 15.90
CA ILE A 154 -20.92 -18.26 15.06
C ILE A 154 -21.27 -19.72 14.74
N GLU A 155 -20.27 -20.57 14.47
CA GLU A 155 -20.47 -22.00 14.21
C GLU A 155 -20.98 -22.72 15.46
N GLU A 156 -20.45 -22.40 16.65
CA GLU A 156 -20.95 -22.92 17.92
C GLU A 156 -22.39 -22.48 18.20
N ASP A 157 -22.73 -21.21 17.98
CA ASP A 157 -24.11 -20.70 18.11
C ASP A 157 -25.06 -21.41 17.12
N PHE A 158 -24.62 -21.64 15.89
CA PHE A 158 -25.42 -22.32 14.88
C PHE A 158 -25.62 -23.81 15.23
N ILE A 159 -24.56 -24.51 15.64
CA ILE A 159 -24.62 -25.91 16.10
C ILE A 159 -25.50 -26.02 17.34
N GLN A 160 -25.41 -25.09 18.29
CA GLN A 160 -26.21 -25.09 19.50
C GLN A 160 -27.69 -24.76 19.22
N SER A 161 -27.97 -23.85 18.28
CA SER A 161 -29.32 -23.58 17.78
C SER A 161 -29.93 -24.78 17.02
N ALA A 162 -29.11 -25.50 16.25
CA ALA A 162 -29.52 -26.73 15.57
C ALA A 162 -29.79 -27.88 16.55
N MET A 163 -28.94 -28.06 17.57
CA MET A 163 -29.11 -29.09 18.60
C MET A 163 -30.24 -28.77 19.59
N GLY A 164 -30.46 -27.49 19.92
CA GLY A 164 -31.51 -27.03 20.84
C GLY A 164 -32.95 -27.20 20.34
N LYS A 165 -33.16 -27.50 19.05
CA LYS A 165 -34.50 -27.79 18.50
C LYS A 165 -34.94 -29.26 18.65
N THR A 166 -34.11 -30.11 19.25
CA THR A 166 -34.38 -31.55 19.41
C THR A 166 -35.07 -31.92 20.73
N ASN A 167 -35.51 -30.95 21.53
CA ASN A 167 -36.30 -31.20 22.73
C ASN A 167 -37.71 -30.57 22.65
N ARG A 168 -38.45 -30.88 21.57
CA ARG A 168 -39.91 -30.80 21.66
C ARG A 168 -40.37 -32.07 22.37
N PRO A 169 -41.06 -32.01 23.51
CA PRO A 169 -41.78 -33.17 24.01
C PRO A 169 -42.72 -33.61 22.89
N ILE A 170 -42.55 -34.85 22.45
CA ILE A 170 -43.47 -35.48 21.51
C ILE A 170 -44.82 -35.42 22.22
N CYS A 171 -45.72 -34.55 21.75
CA CYS A 171 -47.08 -34.50 22.25
C CYS A 171 -47.64 -35.91 22.18
N GLY A 172 -47.84 -36.52 23.35
CA GLY A 172 -48.50 -37.79 23.48
C GLY A 172 -49.89 -37.66 22.91
N GLY A 173 -50.10 -38.26 21.74
CA GLY A 173 -51.42 -38.61 21.26
C GLY A 173 -51.99 -39.68 22.18
N GLY A 174 -53.18 -39.42 22.70
CA GLY A 174 -53.95 -40.35 23.51
C GLY A 174 -55.42 -40.01 23.34
N VAL A 175 -55.99 -40.55 22.27
CA VAL A 175 -57.43 -40.60 21.98
C VAL A 175 -58.11 -41.42 23.08
N GLY A 176 -59.24 -40.92 23.60
CA GLY A 176 -60.10 -41.61 24.56
C GLY A 176 -61.11 -40.66 25.17
#